data_AF-A0A2V7XSX0-F1
#
_entry.id   AF-A0A2V7XSX0-F1
#
_cell.length_a   1.000
_cell.length_b   1.000
_cell.length_c   1.000
_cell.angle_alpha   90.00
_cell.angle_beta   90.00
_cell.angle_gamma   90.00
#
_symmetry.space_group_name_H-M   'P 1'
#
loop_
_entity.id
_entity.type
_entity.pdbx_description
1 polymer ?
#
loop_
_entity_poly.entity_id
_entity_poly.type
_entity_poly.pdbx_seq_one_letter_code
_entity_poly.pdbx_strand_id
1 'polypeptide(L)'
;MSKRTEDSDRTADGQRLQRVLEGPELATVAPHLPPEVLHRLIRHAGLEQCVDLVEALSRKQLAAVLDLDLWRAPLPGTDEELDADRFGEWVEALVGRDAAAAARVIARCDRSLAVTALSRFIRVLDPGVLEPTESTDDERRDDVLFVPDGLTAE
;
A
#
# COMPACT_ATOMS: atom_id res chain seq x y z
N MET A 1 -27.33 29.87 -15.54
CA MET A 1 -27.81 28.61 -16.16
C MET A 1 -26.68 27.72 -16.69
N SER A 2 -25.44 28.20 -16.84
CA SER A 2 -24.32 27.43 -17.45
C SER A 2 -23.80 26.25 -16.63
N LYS A 3 -23.86 26.33 -15.29
CA LYS A 3 -23.27 25.31 -14.39
C LYS A 3 -23.96 23.94 -14.45
N ARG A 4 -25.23 23.87 -14.87
CA ARG A 4 -26.01 22.60 -14.94
C ARG A 4 -25.67 21.78 -16.18
N THR A 5 -25.29 22.44 -17.28
CA THR A 5 -24.97 21.77 -18.55
C THR A 5 -23.58 21.14 -18.51
N GLU A 6 -22.60 21.84 -17.92
CA GLU A 6 -21.22 21.35 -17.77
C GLU A 6 -21.11 20.14 -16.84
N ASP A 7 -21.99 20.03 -15.83
CA ASP A 7 -22.01 18.90 -14.89
C ASP A 7 -22.64 17.65 -15.54
N SER A 8 -23.64 17.86 -16.39
CA SER A 8 -24.28 16.79 -17.18
C SER A 8 -23.33 16.20 -18.22
N ASP A 9 -22.55 17.02 -18.92
CA ASP A 9 -21.57 16.55 -19.92
C ASP A 9 -20.46 15.73 -19.26
N ARG A 10 -19.92 16.20 -18.12
CA ARG A 10 -18.87 15.48 -17.38
C ARG A 10 -19.35 14.11 -16.88
N THR A 11 -20.61 14.03 -16.48
CA THR A 11 -21.22 12.77 -16.05
C THR A 11 -21.45 11.83 -17.23
N ALA A 12 -21.87 12.34 -18.38
CA ALA A 12 -22.05 11.57 -19.61
C ALA A 12 -20.72 11.04 -20.17
N ASP A 13 -19.66 11.86 -20.12
CA ASP A 13 -18.31 11.45 -20.52
C ASP A 13 -17.75 10.36 -19.60
N GLY A 14 -17.95 10.48 -18.28
CA GLY A 14 -17.60 9.44 -17.32
C GLY A 14 -18.31 8.11 -17.59
N GLN A 15 -19.62 8.15 -17.88
CA GLN A 15 -20.39 6.94 -18.23
C GLN A 15 -19.94 6.30 -19.55
N ARG A 16 -19.55 7.11 -20.54
CA ARG A 16 -18.99 6.60 -21.80
C ARG A 16 -17.64 5.94 -21.57
N LEU A 17 -16.77 6.56 -20.78
CA LEU A 17 -15.47 5.99 -20.44
C LEU A 17 -15.63 4.68 -19.69
N GLN A 18 -16.52 4.63 -18.69
CA GLN A 18 -16.81 3.41 -17.94
C GLN A 18 -17.26 2.27 -18.87
N ARG A 19 -18.15 2.55 -19.83
CA ARG A 19 -18.58 1.55 -20.82
C ARG A 19 -17.43 1.04 -21.70
N VAL A 20 -16.46 1.89 -22.03
CA VAL A 20 -15.26 1.49 -22.78
C VAL A 20 -14.34 0.63 -21.92
N LEU A 21 -14.15 0.99 -20.64
CA LEU A 21 -13.35 0.22 -19.68
C LEU A 21 -13.96 -1.15 -19.37
N GLU A 22 -15.28 -1.26 -19.35
CA GLU A 22 -16.00 -2.54 -19.15
C GLU A 22 -16.13 -3.35 -20.46
N GLY A 23 -15.77 -2.77 -21.59
CA GLY A 23 -15.94 -3.36 -22.91
C GLY A 23 -14.86 -4.39 -23.26
N PRO A 24 -15.19 -5.46 -24.03
CA PRO A 24 -14.21 -6.45 -24.48
C PRO A 24 -13.14 -5.86 -25.42
N GLU A 25 -13.42 -4.70 -26.01
CA GLU A 25 -12.52 -3.96 -26.89
C GLU A 25 -11.30 -3.42 -26.14
N LEU A 26 -11.42 -3.17 -24.82
CA LEU A 26 -10.33 -2.63 -24.01
C LEU A 26 -9.12 -3.56 -24.00
N ALA A 27 -9.34 -4.87 -23.89
CA ALA A 27 -8.26 -5.86 -23.94
C ALA A 27 -7.50 -5.83 -25.28
N THR A 28 -8.16 -5.38 -26.36
CA THR A 28 -7.55 -5.24 -27.69
C THR A 28 -6.79 -3.92 -27.81
N VAL A 29 -7.30 -2.83 -27.22
CA VAL A 29 -6.73 -1.48 -27.37
C VAL A 29 -5.63 -1.20 -26.34
N ALA A 30 -5.78 -1.69 -25.11
CA ALA A 30 -4.86 -1.44 -23.99
C ALA A 30 -3.38 -1.74 -24.29
N PRO A 31 -3.02 -2.83 -25.00
CA PRO A 31 -1.63 -3.09 -25.36
C PRO A 31 -1.00 -2.04 -26.29
N HIS A 32 -1.82 -1.28 -27.01
CA HIS A 32 -1.37 -0.26 -27.95
C HIS A 32 -1.36 1.15 -27.36
N LEU A 33 -1.90 1.33 -26.16
CA LEU A 33 -1.91 2.62 -25.49
C LEU A 33 -0.54 2.92 -24.86
N PRO A 34 -0.05 4.16 -25.02
CA PRO A 34 1.17 4.58 -24.37
C PRO A 34 0.97 4.66 -22.83
N PRO A 35 2.02 4.39 -22.03
CA PRO A 35 1.91 4.34 -20.57
C PRO A 35 1.35 5.61 -19.91
N GLU A 36 1.62 6.77 -20.48
CA GLU A 36 1.16 8.07 -19.96
C GLU A 36 -0.36 8.23 -20.11
N VAL A 37 -0.92 7.66 -21.18
CA VAL A 37 -2.37 7.64 -21.39
C VAL A 37 -3.02 6.64 -20.44
N LEU A 38 -2.43 5.46 -20.26
CA LEU A 38 -2.90 4.47 -19.28
C LEU A 38 -2.89 5.03 -17.86
N HIS A 39 -1.80 5.69 -17.46
CA HIS A 39 -1.69 6.35 -16.17
C HIS A 39 -2.75 7.43 -15.98
N ARG A 40 -2.96 8.28 -16.99
CA ARG A 40 -3.99 9.33 -16.95
C ARG A 40 -5.40 8.75 -16.85
N LEU A 41 -5.68 7.64 -17.55
CA LEU A 41 -6.95 6.93 -17.46
C LEU A 41 -7.19 6.42 -16.04
N ILE A 42 -6.20 5.75 -15.44
CA ILE A 42 -6.25 5.27 -14.06
C ILE A 42 -6.47 6.42 -13.07
N ARG A 43 -5.79 7.56 -13.25
CA ARG A 43 -5.97 8.75 -12.41
C ARG A 43 -7.34 9.40 -12.57
N HIS A 44 -7.94 9.32 -13.75
CA HIS A 44 -9.22 9.97 -14.04
C HIS A 44 -10.43 9.11 -13.65
N ALA A 45 -10.45 7.84 -14.06
CA ALA A 45 -11.53 6.90 -13.75
C ALA A 45 -11.40 6.30 -12.34
N GLY A 46 -10.21 6.35 -11.76
CA GLY A 46 -9.89 5.64 -10.53
C GLY A 46 -9.41 4.22 -10.82
N LEU A 47 -8.63 3.68 -9.88
CA LEU A 47 -8.00 2.38 -10.06
C LEU A 47 -9.00 1.22 -10.00
N GLU A 48 -10.00 1.31 -9.11
CA GLU A 48 -11.09 0.33 -8.97
C GLU A 48 -11.80 0.05 -10.30
N GLN A 49 -12.03 1.10 -11.09
CA GLN A 49 -12.70 1.00 -12.39
C GLN A 49 -11.77 0.50 -13.50
N CYS A 50 -10.45 0.50 -13.25
CA CYS A 50 -9.42 0.14 -14.20
C CYS A 50 -8.79 -1.23 -13.91
N VAL A 51 -9.32 -2.04 -12.98
CA VAL A 51 -8.69 -3.32 -12.62
C VAL A 51 -8.61 -4.28 -13.83
N ASP A 52 -9.66 -4.34 -14.65
CA ASP A 52 -9.66 -5.10 -15.90
C ASP A 52 -8.59 -4.65 -16.88
N LEU A 53 -8.43 -3.33 -17.01
CA LEU A 53 -7.37 -2.72 -17.81
C LEU A 53 -6.00 -3.14 -17.32
N VAL A 54 -5.76 -3.01 -16.02
CA VAL A 54 -4.49 -3.35 -15.35
C VAL A 54 -4.16 -4.83 -15.52
N GLU A 55 -5.15 -5.71 -15.42
CA GLU A 55 -4.94 -7.14 -15.64
C GLU A 55 -4.51 -7.45 -17.07
N ALA A 56 -5.05 -6.75 -18.07
CA ALA A 56 -4.71 -6.91 -19.48
C ALA A 56 -3.32 -6.34 -19.87
N LEU A 57 -2.70 -5.51 -19.04
CA LEU A 57 -1.41 -4.91 -19.36
C LEU A 57 -0.27 -5.94 -19.46
N SER A 58 0.60 -5.73 -20.45
CA SER A 58 1.86 -6.46 -20.52
C SER A 58 2.77 -6.09 -19.33
N ARG A 59 3.74 -6.96 -18.98
CA ARG A 59 4.71 -6.68 -17.91
C ARG A 59 5.42 -5.33 -18.10
N LYS A 60 5.80 -5.01 -19.34
CA LYS A 60 6.51 -3.78 -19.69
C LYS A 60 5.62 -2.54 -19.49
N GLN A 61 4.36 -2.61 -19.91
CA GLN A 61 3.41 -1.50 -19.71
C GLN A 61 3.07 -1.31 -18.25
N LEU A 62 2.83 -2.41 -17.51
CA LEU A 62 2.59 -2.35 -16.07
C LEU A 62 3.77 -1.67 -15.35
N ALA A 63 5.01 -2.08 -15.64
CA ALA A 63 6.19 -1.45 -15.06
C ALA A 63 6.24 0.07 -15.36
N ALA A 64 6.00 0.47 -16.62
CA ALA A 64 6.02 1.88 -17.00
C ALA A 64 4.89 2.70 -16.33
N VAL A 65 3.69 2.11 -16.17
CA VAL A 65 2.57 2.77 -15.49
C VAL A 65 2.85 2.91 -13.99
N LEU A 66 3.44 1.89 -13.35
CA LEU A 66 3.83 1.97 -11.95
C LEU A 66 4.93 3.03 -11.75
N ASP A 67 5.93 3.11 -12.64
CA ASP A 67 6.98 4.15 -12.63
C ASP A 67 6.37 5.56 -12.58
N LEU A 68 5.31 5.78 -13.37
CA LEU A 68 4.60 7.07 -13.42
C LEU A 68 3.72 7.34 -12.19
N ASP A 69 3.20 6.31 -11.51
CA ASP A 69 2.19 6.49 -10.45
C ASP A 69 2.76 6.42 -9.03
N LEU A 70 3.83 5.66 -8.82
CA LEU A 70 4.36 5.39 -7.47
C LEU A 70 5.55 6.28 -7.10
N TRP A 71 6.10 7.07 -8.02
CA TRP A 71 7.23 7.95 -7.73
C TRP A 71 6.72 9.37 -7.51
N ARG A 72 7.07 9.94 -6.35
CA ARG A 72 6.71 11.32 -6.00
C ARG A 72 7.89 12.02 -5.36
N ALA A 73 8.14 13.25 -5.81
CA ALA A 73 9.01 14.16 -5.10
C ALA A 73 8.24 14.82 -3.94
N PRO A 74 8.64 14.63 -2.68
CA PRO A 74 7.94 15.24 -1.54
C PRO A 74 8.01 16.77 -1.58
N LEU A 75 9.08 17.35 -2.15
CA LEU A 75 9.25 18.78 -2.35
C LEU A 75 9.77 19.08 -3.77
N PRO A 76 9.48 20.26 -4.34
CA PRO A 76 10.07 20.65 -5.62
C PRO A 76 11.60 20.66 -5.55
N GLY A 77 12.24 19.90 -6.45
CA GLY A 77 13.69 19.82 -6.55
C GLY A 77 14.36 18.79 -5.63
N THR A 78 13.59 17.99 -4.88
CA THR A 78 14.11 16.79 -4.22
C THR A 78 14.02 15.58 -5.14
N ASP A 79 14.80 14.54 -4.84
CA ASP A 79 14.70 13.26 -5.52
C ASP A 79 13.32 12.64 -5.32
N GLU A 80 12.90 11.85 -6.32
CA GLU A 80 11.65 11.09 -6.25
C GLU A 80 11.82 9.89 -5.33
N GLU A 81 10.86 9.71 -4.43
CA GLU A 81 10.78 8.56 -3.54
C GLU A 81 9.59 7.68 -3.91
N LEU A 82 9.72 6.39 -3.58
CA LEU A 82 8.63 5.43 -3.73
C LEU A 82 7.52 5.73 -2.72
N ASP A 83 6.36 6.11 -3.24
CA ASP A 83 5.10 6.24 -2.53
C ASP A 83 4.48 4.86 -2.31
N ALA A 84 4.81 4.25 -1.18
CA ALA A 84 4.29 2.93 -0.83
C ALA A 84 2.80 2.96 -0.47
N ASP A 85 2.28 4.06 0.10
CA ASP A 85 0.85 4.19 0.38
C ASP A 85 0.05 4.09 -0.91
N ARG A 86 0.53 4.75 -1.98
CA ARG A 86 -0.05 4.61 -3.31
C ARG A 86 0.05 3.18 -3.85
N PHE A 87 1.12 2.46 -3.59
CA PHE A 87 1.19 1.03 -3.93
C PHE A 87 0.20 0.19 -3.11
N GLY A 88 -0.07 0.55 -1.85
CA GLY A 88 -1.11 -0.04 -1.01
C GLY A 88 -2.49 0.11 -1.64
N GLU A 89 -2.84 1.32 -2.08
CA GLU A 89 -4.09 1.58 -2.83
C GLU A 89 -4.19 0.69 -4.08
N TRP A 90 -3.07 0.40 -4.74
CA TRP A 90 -3.03 -0.54 -5.86
C TRP A 90 -3.38 -1.97 -5.45
N VAL A 91 -2.81 -2.45 -4.36
CA VAL A 91 -3.12 -3.78 -3.85
C VAL A 91 -4.57 -3.87 -3.39
N GLU A 92 -5.09 -2.85 -2.70
CA GLU A 92 -6.47 -2.79 -2.24
C GLU A 92 -7.47 -2.87 -3.39
N ALA A 93 -7.29 -2.08 -4.45
CA ALA A 93 -8.18 -2.10 -5.61
C ALA A 93 -8.19 -3.46 -6.32
N LEU A 94 -7.01 -4.06 -6.50
CA LEU A 94 -6.88 -5.36 -7.14
C LEU A 94 -7.55 -6.46 -6.30
N VAL A 95 -7.34 -6.45 -4.98
CA VAL A 95 -7.96 -7.42 -4.06
C VAL A 95 -9.46 -7.20 -3.95
N GLY A 96 -9.92 -5.95 -4.00
CA GLY A 96 -11.33 -5.57 -4.00
C GLY A 96 -12.12 -6.22 -5.15
N ARG A 97 -11.46 -6.48 -6.28
CA ARG A 97 -11.98 -7.33 -7.34
C ARG A 97 -11.82 -8.82 -7.04
N ASP A 98 -10.57 -9.28 -6.89
CA ASP A 98 -10.21 -10.68 -6.68
C ASP A 98 -8.77 -10.84 -6.16
N ALA A 99 -8.57 -11.64 -5.12
CA ALA A 99 -7.24 -11.89 -4.56
C ALA A 99 -6.30 -12.59 -5.56
N ALA A 100 -6.82 -13.47 -6.42
CA ALA A 100 -5.98 -14.14 -7.41
C ALA A 100 -5.56 -13.19 -8.54
N ALA A 101 -6.42 -12.25 -8.94
CA ALA A 101 -6.07 -11.14 -9.82
C ALA A 101 -4.94 -10.29 -9.27
N ALA A 102 -5.05 -9.87 -8.00
CA ALA A 102 -4.00 -9.13 -7.32
C ALA A 102 -2.66 -9.88 -7.35
N ALA A 103 -2.66 -11.17 -7.01
CA ALA A 103 -1.45 -12.00 -7.06
C ALA A 103 -0.83 -12.06 -8.47
N ARG A 104 -1.65 -12.20 -9.53
CA ARG A 104 -1.17 -12.21 -10.93
C ARG A 104 -0.56 -10.87 -11.36
N VAL A 105 -1.13 -9.75 -10.92
CA VAL A 105 -0.57 -8.41 -11.21
C VAL A 105 0.72 -8.20 -10.43
N ILE A 106 0.73 -8.47 -9.12
CA ILE A 106 1.91 -8.30 -8.26
C ILE A 106 3.06 -9.20 -8.71
N ALA A 107 2.79 -10.43 -9.13
CA ALA A 107 3.81 -11.34 -9.66
C ALA A 107 4.47 -10.83 -10.95
N ARG A 108 3.84 -9.92 -11.70
CA ARG A 108 4.43 -9.28 -12.87
C ARG A 108 5.31 -8.08 -12.51
N CYS A 109 5.16 -7.49 -11.33
CA CYS A 109 6.00 -6.37 -10.89
C CYS A 109 7.49 -6.75 -10.86
N ASP A 110 8.35 -5.73 -10.84
CA ASP A 110 9.73 -5.96 -10.46
C ASP A 110 9.81 -6.48 -9.01
N ARG A 111 10.69 -7.45 -8.78
CA ARG A 111 10.80 -8.09 -7.46
C ARG A 111 11.25 -7.08 -6.40
N SER A 112 12.20 -6.22 -6.73
CA SER A 112 12.74 -5.23 -5.80
C SER A 112 11.68 -4.20 -5.47
N LEU A 113 10.92 -3.74 -6.47
CA LEU A 113 9.78 -2.85 -6.27
C LEU A 113 8.73 -3.48 -5.34
N ALA A 114 8.28 -4.69 -5.65
CA ALA A 114 7.25 -5.37 -4.86
C ALA A 114 7.71 -5.60 -3.41
N VAL A 115 8.95 -6.06 -3.20
CA VAL A 115 9.51 -6.25 -1.86
C VAL A 115 9.62 -4.92 -1.11
N THR A 116 10.14 -3.88 -1.74
CA THR A 116 10.34 -2.57 -1.10
C THR A 116 8.99 -1.98 -0.68
N ALA A 117 8.00 -1.98 -1.58
CA ALA A 117 6.67 -1.46 -1.28
C ALA A 117 5.96 -2.28 -0.20
N LEU A 118 5.91 -3.62 -0.33
CA LEU A 118 5.23 -4.49 0.63
C LEU A 118 5.89 -4.49 2.02
N SER A 119 7.20 -4.31 2.10
CA SER A 119 7.92 -4.27 3.39
C SER A 119 7.42 -3.15 4.30
N ARG A 120 6.86 -2.07 3.75
CA ARG A 120 6.29 -0.95 4.53
C ARG A 120 4.96 -1.30 5.18
N PHE A 121 4.29 -2.35 4.72
CA PHE A 121 3.01 -2.83 5.25
C PHE A 121 3.14 -4.08 6.15
N ILE A 122 4.33 -4.68 6.22
CA ILE A 122 4.56 -5.92 6.98
C ILE A 122 5.31 -5.58 8.26
N ARG A 123 4.75 -5.99 9.41
CA ARG A 123 5.49 -6.02 10.68
C ARG A 123 5.96 -7.44 10.95
N VAL A 124 7.27 -7.60 11.12
CA VAL A 124 7.86 -8.87 11.60
C VAL A 124 7.87 -8.80 13.11
N LEU A 125 7.11 -9.68 13.77
CA LEU A 125 7.19 -9.86 15.21
C LEU A 125 8.13 -11.03 15.50
N ASP A 126 9.18 -10.77 16.27
CA ASP A 126 10.00 -11.82 16.87
C ASP A 126 9.34 -12.24 18.20
N PRO A 127 8.81 -13.48 18.30
CA PRO A 127 8.18 -13.94 19.54
C PRO A 127 9.16 -13.99 20.72
N GLY A 128 10.48 -14.10 20.49
CA GLY A 128 11.49 -14.14 21.55
C GLY A 128 11.77 -12.78 22.21
N VAL A 129 11.37 -11.67 21.58
CA VAL A 129 11.51 -10.30 22.14
C VAL A 129 10.27 -9.88 22.95
N LEU A 130 9.15 -10.59 22.78
CA LEU A 130 7.88 -10.31 23.45
C LEU A 130 7.69 -11.11 24.74
N GLU A 131 8.62 -11.97 25.11
CA GLU A 131 8.57 -12.58 26.43
C GLU A 131 8.64 -11.46 27.48
N PRO A 132 7.66 -11.36 28.39
CA PRO A 132 7.83 -10.54 29.56
C PRO A 132 9.09 -11.05 30.23
N THR A 133 10.13 -10.22 30.33
CA THR A 133 11.15 -10.46 31.34
C THR A 133 10.40 -10.63 32.64
N GLU A 134 10.32 -11.86 33.14
CA GLU A 134 9.94 -12.12 34.51
C GLU A 134 10.87 -11.23 35.34
N SER A 135 10.34 -10.07 35.75
CA SER A 135 10.97 -9.24 36.75
C SER A 135 10.85 -10.05 38.01
N THR A 136 11.78 -10.97 38.21
CA THR A 136 12.02 -11.60 39.50
C THR A 136 12.59 -10.50 40.39
N ASP A 137 11.70 -9.63 40.83
CA ASP A 137 11.91 -8.74 41.96
C ASP A 137 11.91 -9.65 43.19
N ASP A 138 13.02 -10.35 43.40
CA ASP A 138 13.33 -11.03 44.66
C ASP A 138 13.72 -9.92 45.66
N GLU A 139 12.75 -9.10 46.06
CA GLU A 139 12.82 -8.34 47.30
C GLU A 139 12.74 -9.33 48.47
N ARG A 140 13.84 -10.04 48.73
CA ARG A 140 14.15 -10.50 50.09
C ARG A 140 15.15 -9.53 50.69
N ARG A 141 14.61 -8.43 51.24
CA ARG A 141 15.26 -7.78 52.37
C ARG A 141 15.26 -8.82 53.50
N ASP A 142 16.38 -9.50 53.65
CA ASP A 142 16.68 -10.19 54.89
C ASP A 142 16.65 -9.12 56.00
N ASP A 143 15.55 -9.11 56.75
CA ASP A 143 15.48 -8.48 58.07
C ASP A 143 16.53 -9.16 58.94
N VAL A 144 17.76 -8.68 58.87
CA VAL A 144 18.78 -8.99 59.86
C VAL A 144 18.35 -8.29 61.13
N LEU A 145 17.70 -9.08 61.99
CA LEU A 145 17.43 -8.77 63.38
C LEU A 145 18.76 -8.33 64.03
N PHE A 146 18.95 -7.01 64.14
CA PHE A 146 20.03 -6.46 64.95
C PHE A 146 19.64 -6.73 66.40
N VAL A 147 20.21 -7.78 66.99
CA VAL A 147 20.19 -7.98 68.44
C VAL A 147 21.39 -7.20 68.99
N PRO A 148 21.21 -6.04 69.63
CA PRO A 148 22.29 -5.42 70.36
C PRO A 148 22.61 -6.27 71.60
N ASP A 149 23.85 -6.75 71.66
CA ASP A 149 24.43 -7.30 72.87
C ASP A 149 24.47 -6.24 73.98
N GLY A 150 23.81 -6.56 75.10
CA GLY A 150 24.15 -6.07 76.44
C GLY A 150 23.64 -4.68 76.86
N LEU A 151 22.66 -4.66 77.79
CA LEU A 151 22.83 -4.19 79.20
C LEU A 151 21.46 -3.97 79.88
N THR A 152 21.23 -4.65 81.01
CA THR A 152 20.61 -4.15 82.26
C THR A 152 20.85 -5.27 83.29
N ALA A 153 21.76 -5.13 84.27
CA ALA A 153 21.65 -4.36 85.51
C ALA A 153 20.42 -4.75 86.34
N GLU A 154 20.55 -5.76 87.21
CA GLU A 154 20.46 -5.67 88.69
C GLU A 154 21.19 -6.84 89.34
#